data_AF-A0A7Y6Y437-F1
#
_entry.id   AF-A0A7Y6Y437-F1
#
_cell.length_a   1.000
_cell.length_b   1.000
_cell.length_c   1.000
_cell.angle_alpha   90.00
_cell.angle_beta   90.00
_cell.angle_gamma   90.00
#
_symmetry.space_group_name_H-M   'P 1'
#
loop_
_entity.id
_entity.type
_entity.pdbx_description
1 polymer ?
#
loop_
_entity_poly.entity_id
_entity_poly.type
_entity_poly.pdbx_seq_one_letter_code
_entity_poly.pdbx_strand_id
1 'polypeptide(L)'
;MNGKIGIDISFNNAYKTFDAEASSNRILVHPNTPNNLRFNLNYDFLSVGYQISPDFLPSNGVNEEKGKTKSFRFGTNLVFKHWFSEIEYSKVTGFFLKNTTDYDANWLSGDPFIQYPYLRYDGFSLTVGYIQNSKFSMRSLTNQTERQLKSAGTFLPVFNIDYYVLNDISYTTGSS
;
A
#
# COMPACT_ATOMS: atom_id res chain seq x y z
N MET A 1 -25.18 -13.02 -18.74
CA MET A 1 -23.85 -12.73 -18.17
C MET A 1 -22.90 -12.51 -19.35
N ASN A 2 -22.33 -11.32 -19.51
CA ASN A 2 -21.35 -11.01 -20.55
C ASN A 2 -19.99 -10.87 -19.85
N GLY A 3 -19.21 -11.95 -19.80
CA GLY A 3 -17.90 -11.98 -19.15
C GLY A 3 -16.90 -11.10 -19.89
N LYS A 4 -16.76 -9.84 -19.47
CA LYS A 4 -15.76 -8.91 -19.98
C LYS A 4 -14.55 -8.92 -19.05
N ILE A 5 -13.36 -9.05 -19.64
CA ILE A 5 -12.09 -8.89 -18.94
C ILE A 5 -11.65 -7.43 -19.09
N GLY A 6 -11.26 -6.80 -17.99
CA GLY A 6 -10.63 -5.49 -17.96
C GLY A 6 -9.22 -5.58 -17.40
N ILE A 7 -8.30 -4.79 -17.96
CA ILE A 7 -6.92 -4.68 -17.47
C ILE A 7 -6.66 -3.21 -17.13
N ASP A 8 -6.06 -2.97 -15.98
CA ASP A 8 -5.63 -1.65 -15.51
C ASP A 8 -4.13 -1.68 -15.17
N ILE A 9 -3.42 -0.66 -15.62
CA ILE A 9 -2.01 -0.43 -15.31
C ILE A 9 -1.90 0.99 -14.80
N SER A 10 -1.33 1.17 -13.61
CA SER A 10 -1.24 2.47 -12.97
C SER A 10 0.07 2.67 -12.21
N PHE A 11 0.41 3.94 -11.99
CA PHE A 11 1.55 4.36 -11.21
C PHE A 11 1.07 5.11 -9.97
N ASN A 12 1.73 4.87 -8.83
CA ASN A 12 1.46 5.61 -7.61
C ASN A 12 2.71 5.65 -6.73
N ASN A 13 2.74 6.54 -5.76
CA ASN A 13 3.81 6.65 -4.76
C ASN A 13 3.23 6.61 -3.33
N ALA A 14 2.10 5.91 -3.12
CA ALA A 14 1.45 5.82 -1.83
C ALA A 14 2.10 4.76 -0.94
N TYR A 15 2.37 5.10 0.32
CA TYR A 15 2.99 4.21 1.31
C TYR A 15 2.51 4.55 2.72
N LYS A 16 2.67 3.60 3.64
CA LYS A 16 2.43 3.80 5.07
C LYS A 16 3.73 4.26 5.74
N THR A 17 3.61 5.21 6.66
CA THR A 17 4.69 5.72 7.50
C THR A 17 4.39 5.37 8.94
N PHE A 18 5.41 5.16 9.76
CA PHE A 18 5.23 4.86 11.17
C PHE A 18 5.89 5.94 12.02
N ASP A 19 5.12 6.44 12.98
CA ASP A 19 5.54 7.41 13.98
C ASP A 19 5.37 6.74 15.34
N ALA A 20 6.45 6.63 16.10
CA ALA A 20 6.44 6.10 17.44
C ALA A 20 6.92 7.17 18.42
N GLU A 21 6.06 7.54 19.35
CA GLU A 21 6.36 8.52 20.39
C GLU A 21 6.64 7.80 21.72
N ALA A 22 7.84 7.98 22.26
CA ALA A 22 8.19 7.66 23.63
C ALA A 22 8.44 8.98 24.40
N SER A 23 8.28 8.98 25.72
CA SER A 23 8.10 10.16 26.60
C SER A 23 8.97 11.40 26.33
N SER A 24 10.17 11.25 25.77
CA SER A 24 11.03 12.37 25.32
C SER A 24 11.59 12.22 23.90
N ASN A 25 11.36 11.07 23.23
CA ASN A 25 11.99 10.73 21.96
C ASN A 25 10.94 10.26 20.95
N ARG A 26 10.97 10.85 19.76
CA ARG A 26 10.10 10.51 18.64
C ARG A 26 10.90 9.76 17.58
N ILE A 27 10.39 8.63 17.11
CA ILE A 27 11.03 7.82 16.06
C ILE A 27 10.14 7.88 14.82
N LEU A 28 10.63 8.57 13.78
CA LEU A 28 9.93 8.70 12.50
C LEU A 28 10.55 7.84 11.43
N VAL A 29 10.04 6.62 11.23
CA VAL A 29 10.52 5.74 10.16
C VAL A 29 9.67 5.89 8.91
N HIS A 30 10.31 6.34 7.85
CA HIS A 30 9.70 6.58 6.55
C HIS A 30 10.35 5.70 5.49
N PRO A 31 9.59 5.12 4.55
CA PRO A 31 10.18 4.56 3.35
C PRO A 31 10.68 5.68 2.44
N ASN A 32 11.70 5.39 1.64
CA ASN A 32 12.15 6.23 0.53
C ASN A 32 11.19 6.11 -0.67
N THR A 33 9.96 6.56 -0.44
CA THR A 33 8.83 6.82 -1.36
C THR A 33 9.00 6.32 -2.81
N PRO A 34 9.07 5.00 -3.04
CA PRO A 34 9.32 4.53 -4.38
C PRO A 34 8.07 4.73 -5.25
N ASN A 35 8.29 4.98 -6.54
CA ASN A 35 7.27 4.86 -7.54
C ASN A 35 6.90 3.38 -7.70
N ASN A 36 5.62 3.10 -7.53
CA ASN A 36 5.04 1.78 -7.63
C ASN A 36 4.33 1.63 -8.98
N LEU A 37 4.51 0.46 -9.60
CA LEU A 37 3.77 0.01 -10.76
C LEU A 37 2.75 -1.03 -10.30
N ARG A 38 1.47 -0.79 -10.60
CA ARG A 38 0.35 -1.66 -10.26
C ARG A 38 -0.28 -2.23 -11.53
N PHE A 39 -0.56 -3.53 -11.49
CA PHE A 39 -1.30 -4.25 -12.49
C PHE A 39 -2.55 -4.86 -11.87
N ASN A 40 -3.69 -4.66 -12.51
CA ASN A 40 -4.99 -5.17 -12.06
C ASN A 40 -5.69 -5.88 -13.22
N LEU A 41 -6.22 -7.07 -12.94
CA LEU A 41 -7.10 -7.82 -13.81
C LEU A 41 -8.50 -7.83 -13.19
N ASN A 42 -9.50 -7.43 -13.96
CA ASN A 42 -10.89 -7.36 -13.55
C ASN A 42 -11.73 -8.34 -14.39
N TYR A 43 -12.49 -9.21 -13.75
CA TYR A 43 -13.39 -10.14 -14.39
C TYR A 43 -14.68 -10.28 -13.59
N ASP A 44 -15.76 -9.68 -14.11
CA ASP A 44 -17.08 -9.68 -13.48
C ASP A 44 -17.04 -9.30 -11.98
N PHE A 45 -17.23 -10.27 -11.08
CA PHE A 45 -17.27 -10.05 -9.63
C PHE A 45 -15.89 -10.06 -8.97
N LEU A 46 -14.83 -10.42 -9.69
CA LEU A 46 -13.49 -10.61 -9.15
C LEU A 46 -12.51 -9.61 -9.77
N SER A 47 -11.73 -8.94 -8.93
CA SER A 47 -10.54 -8.21 -9.34
C SER A 47 -9.33 -8.76 -8.60
N VAL A 48 -8.23 -8.99 -9.30
CA VAL A 48 -6.96 -9.40 -8.70
C VAL A 48 -5.88 -8.44 -9.18
N GLY A 49 -5.05 -7.99 -8.24
CA GLY A 49 -4.02 -7.01 -8.51
C GLY A 49 -2.73 -7.31 -7.78
N TYR A 50 -1.62 -6.90 -8.37
CA TYR A 50 -0.35 -6.81 -7.66
C TYR A 50 0.35 -5.51 -7.98
N GLN A 51 1.24 -5.10 -7.08
CA GLN A 51 2.01 -3.88 -7.18
C GLN A 51 3.44 -4.14 -6.72
N ILE A 52 4.39 -3.54 -7.43
CA ILE A 52 5.82 -3.61 -7.14
C ILE A 52 6.46 -2.23 -7.31
N SER A 53 7.62 -2.02 -6.69
CA SER A 53 8.49 -0.85 -6.92
C SER A 53 9.73 -1.24 -7.75
N PRO A 54 9.63 -1.33 -9.08
CA PRO A 54 10.77 -1.76 -9.89
C PRO A 54 11.86 -0.68 -9.98
N ASP A 55 13.12 -1.10 -9.99
CA ASP A 55 14.29 -0.21 -9.99
C ASP A 55 14.40 0.66 -11.27
N PHE A 56 13.71 0.29 -12.36
CA PHE A 56 13.74 1.05 -13.63
C PHE A 56 12.87 2.31 -13.63
N LEU A 57 11.99 2.50 -12.63
CA LEU A 57 11.16 3.71 -12.59
C LEU A 57 11.99 4.91 -12.11
N PRO A 58 11.76 6.11 -12.68
CA PRO A 58 12.42 7.32 -12.21
C PRO A 58 12.27 7.48 -10.70
N SER A 59 13.28 8.03 -10.03
CA SER A 59 13.34 8.19 -8.56
C SER A 59 13.52 6.89 -7.74
N ASN A 60 13.35 5.69 -8.29
CA ASN A 60 13.62 4.45 -7.55
C ASN A 60 15.12 4.19 -7.49
N GLY A 61 15.70 4.18 -6.30
CA GLY A 61 17.11 3.79 -6.10
C GLY A 61 18.17 4.84 -6.49
N VAL A 62 17.77 6.07 -6.83
CA VAL A 62 18.67 7.18 -7.20
C VAL A 62 19.00 8.09 -5.99
N ASN A 63 18.13 8.12 -4.98
CA ASN A 63 18.36 8.91 -3.77
C ASN A 63 19.18 8.08 -2.76
N GLU A 64 20.50 8.25 -2.79
CA GLU A 64 21.44 7.55 -1.91
C GLU A 64 21.28 7.97 -0.44
N GLU A 65 20.87 9.22 -0.17
CA GLU A 65 20.77 9.77 1.18
C GLU A 65 19.76 9.01 2.05
N LYS A 66 18.63 8.56 1.47
CA LYS A 66 17.51 7.92 2.19
C LYS A 66 17.51 6.39 2.09
N GLY A 67 18.48 5.81 1.40
CA GLY A 67 18.56 4.37 1.18
C GLY A 67 17.49 3.83 0.23
N LYS A 68 17.48 2.52 -0.01
CA LYS A 68 16.55 1.89 -0.95
C LYS A 68 15.32 1.34 -0.23
N THR A 69 14.13 1.63 -0.76
CA THR A 69 12.88 0.98 -0.34
C THR A 69 12.37 0.07 -1.46
N LYS A 70 11.95 -1.14 -1.08
CA LYS A 70 11.21 -2.05 -1.96
C LYS A 70 9.81 -2.29 -1.42
N SER A 71 8.82 -2.25 -2.30
CA SER A 71 7.43 -2.53 -2.00
C SER A 71 6.93 -3.71 -2.82
N PHE A 72 6.06 -4.50 -2.19
CA PHE A 72 5.24 -5.50 -2.83
C PHE A 72 3.83 -5.42 -2.23
N ARG A 73 2.82 -5.57 -3.07
CA ARG A 73 1.44 -5.68 -2.62
C ARG A 73 0.69 -6.61 -3.55
N PHE A 74 -0.22 -7.39 -2.96
CA PHE A 74 -1.16 -8.23 -3.67
C PHE A 74 -2.54 -7.98 -3.08
N GLY A 75 -3.54 -7.81 -3.95
CA GLY A 75 -4.90 -7.50 -3.54
C GLY A 75 -5.92 -8.27 -4.37
N THR A 76 -7.05 -8.58 -3.74
CA THR A 76 -8.21 -9.13 -4.42
C THR A 76 -9.49 -8.44 -3.94
N ASN A 77 -10.36 -8.11 -4.89
CA ASN A 77 -11.67 -7.53 -4.61
C ASN A 77 -12.76 -8.46 -5.12
N LEU A 78 -13.77 -8.69 -4.29
CA LEU A 78 -14.96 -9.46 -4.64
C LEU A 78 -16.17 -8.54 -4.54
N VAL A 79 -16.97 -8.42 -5.61
CA VAL A 79 -18.15 -7.56 -5.67
C VAL A 79 -19.36 -8.36 -6.13
N PHE A 80 -20.21 -8.69 -5.17
CA PHE A 80 -21.50 -9.33 -5.35
C PHE A 80 -22.63 -8.30 -5.22
N LYS A 81 -23.87 -8.74 -5.43
CA LYS A 81 -25.07 -7.88 -5.43
C LYS A 81 -25.29 -7.11 -4.13
N HIS A 82 -24.98 -7.74 -2.98
CA HIS A 82 -25.22 -7.18 -1.65
C HIS A 82 -23.96 -7.11 -0.80
N TRP A 83 -22.85 -7.66 -1.27
CA TRP A 83 -21.63 -7.78 -0.48
C TRP A 83 -20.44 -7.41 -1.35
N PHE A 84 -19.49 -6.72 -0.76
CA PHE A 84 -18.18 -6.59 -1.33
C PHE A 84 -17.12 -6.84 -0.27
N SER A 85 -15.97 -7.33 -0.71
CA SER A 85 -14.80 -7.45 0.14
C SER A 85 -13.53 -7.11 -0.62
N GLU A 86 -12.59 -6.49 0.08
CA GLU A 86 -11.25 -6.20 -0.41
C GLU A 86 -10.26 -6.83 0.57
N ILE A 87 -9.33 -7.60 0.04
CA ILE A 87 -8.31 -8.30 0.83
C ILE A 87 -6.96 -7.91 0.25
N GLU A 88 -6.06 -7.41 1.08
CA GLU A 88 -4.74 -6.96 0.67
C GLU A 88 -3.67 -7.54 1.59
N TYR A 89 -2.60 -8.06 0.99
CA TYR A 89 -1.32 -8.24 1.65
C TYR A 89 -0.32 -7.22 1.10
N SER A 90 0.44 -6.59 1.99
CA SER A 90 1.47 -5.63 1.64
C SER A 90 2.76 -5.88 2.41
N LYS A 91 3.88 -5.65 1.75
CA LYS A 91 5.22 -5.76 2.32
C LYS A 91 6.06 -4.60 1.84
N VAL A 92 6.71 -3.90 2.77
CA VAL A 92 7.69 -2.86 2.44
C VAL A 92 8.94 -3.07 3.26
N THR A 93 10.09 -2.98 2.61
CA THR A 93 11.41 -3.16 3.22
C THR A 93 12.30 -1.98 2.89
N GLY A 94 13.09 -1.54 3.86
CA GLY A 94 14.00 -0.40 3.73
C GLY A 94 13.32 0.91 4.12
N PHE A 95 13.82 1.50 5.20
CA PHE A 95 13.32 2.75 5.79
C PHE A 95 14.50 3.65 6.14
N PHE A 96 14.22 4.92 6.43
CA PHE A 96 15.16 5.86 7.03
C PHE A 96 14.50 6.61 8.17
N LEU A 97 15.32 7.12 9.09
CA LEU A 97 14.88 7.96 10.19
C LEU A 97 14.69 9.38 9.69
N LYS A 98 13.45 9.80 9.51
CA LYS A 98 13.12 11.13 8.95
C LYS A 98 13.64 12.26 9.84
N ASN A 99 13.62 12.09 11.16
CA ASN A 99 14.16 13.04 12.11
C ASN A 99 15.59 12.68 12.54
N THR A 100 16.47 12.38 11.57
CA THR A 100 17.89 12.05 11.85
C THR A 100 18.59 13.13 12.67
N THR A 101 18.26 14.42 12.47
CA THR A 101 18.81 15.56 13.23
C THR A 101 18.58 15.48 14.74
N ASP A 102 17.55 14.76 15.18
CA ASP A 102 17.25 14.58 16.61
C ASP A 102 18.20 13.55 17.26
N TYR A 103 18.90 12.76 16.44
CA TYR A 103 19.77 11.65 16.86
C TYR A 103 21.22 11.80 16.40
N ASP A 104 21.48 12.62 15.39
CA ASP A 104 22.82 13.00 14.92
C ASP A 104 22.90 14.52 14.76
N ALA A 105 23.55 15.17 15.74
CA ALA A 105 23.72 16.62 15.78
C ALA A 105 24.71 17.17 14.74
N ASN A 106 25.52 16.30 14.12
CA ASN A 106 26.48 16.68 13.09
C ASN A 106 25.91 16.53 11.67
N TRP A 107 24.70 15.99 11.54
CA TRP A 107 24.07 15.79 10.23
C TRP A 107 23.85 17.13 9.53
N LEU A 108 24.36 17.25 8.30
CA LEU A 108 24.18 18.40 7.43
C LEU A 108 23.33 18.02 6.20
N SER A 109 22.73 19.02 5.57
CA SER A 109 21.97 18.81 4.33
C SER A 109 22.89 18.22 3.24
N GLY A 110 22.55 17.04 2.75
CA GLY A 110 23.36 16.26 1.80
C GLY A 110 24.00 15.02 2.41
N ASP A 111 24.04 14.93 3.74
CA ASP A 111 24.48 13.72 4.44
C ASP A 111 23.40 12.63 4.39
N PRO A 112 23.80 11.34 4.37
CA PRO A 112 22.84 10.26 4.45
C PRO A 112 22.06 10.31 5.76
N PHE A 113 20.75 10.08 5.67
CA PHE A 113 19.91 9.85 6.85
C PHE A 113 20.33 8.54 7.53
N ILE A 114 19.97 8.36 8.80
CA ILE A 114 20.10 7.04 9.44
C ILE A 114 19.17 6.05 8.70
N GLN A 115 19.74 5.02 8.09
CA GLN A 115 19.01 4.06 7.25
C GLN A 115 18.79 2.73 7.98
N TYR A 116 17.62 2.15 7.77
CA TYR A 116 17.23 0.82 8.23
C TYR A 116 16.89 -0.06 7.02
N PRO A 117 17.89 -0.55 6.26
CA PRO A 117 17.67 -1.31 5.03
C PRO A 117 16.93 -2.65 5.26
N TYR A 118 17.00 -3.19 6.48
CA TYR A 118 16.35 -4.45 6.88
C TYR A 118 15.09 -4.25 7.71
N LEU A 119 14.69 -3.01 8.02
CA LEU A 119 13.39 -2.77 8.64
C LEU A 119 12.31 -3.10 7.61
N ARG A 120 11.37 -3.96 8.01
CA ARG A 120 10.29 -4.45 7.16
C ARG A 120 8.97 -4.34 7.89
N TYR A 121 7.94 -3.86 7.21
CA TYR A 121 6.58 -4.15 7.64
C TYR A 121 5.94 -5.20 6.74
N ASP A 122 5.14 -6.06 7.38
CA ASP A 122 4.20 -6.97 6.77
C ASP A 122 2.79 -6.50 7.18
N GLY A 123 1.91 -6.27 6.21
CA GLY A 123 0.58 -5.71 6.42
C GLY A 123 -0.51 -6.57 5.81
N PHE A 124 -1.62 -6.72 6.52
CA PHE A 124 -2.84 -7.36 6.05
C PHE A 124 -4.01 -6.40 6.24
N SER A 125 -4.79 -6.18 5.19
CA SER A 125 -6.00 -5.35 5.22
C SER A 125 -7.19 -6.15 4.71
N LEU A 126 -8.31 -6.07 5.43
CA LEU A 126 -9.59 -6.66 5.07
C LEU A 126 -10.67 -5.59 5.20
N THR A 127 -11.34 -5.31 4.08
CA THR A 127 -12.54 -4.49 4.04
C THR A 127 -13.72 -5.36 3.65
N VAL A 128 -14.83 -5.28 4.36
CA VAL A 128 -16.09 -5.96 4.01
C VAL A 128 -17.22 -4.98 4.17
N GLY A 129 -18.10 -4.89 3.18
CA GLY A 129 -19.28 -4.04 3.26
C GLY A 129 -20.54 -4.70 2.70
N TYR A 130 -21.68 -4.21 3.18
CA TYR A 130 -23.00 -4.65 2.76
C TYR A 130 -23.71 -3.55 1.97
N ILE A 131 -24.40 -3.92 0.90
CA ILE A 131 -25.16 -3.00 0.05
C ILE A 131 -26.64 -3.31 0.26
N GLN A 132 -27.37 -2.44 0.93
CA GLN A 132 -28.80 -2.66 1.19
C GLN A 132 -29.63 -2.63 -0.11
N ASN A 133 -29.36 -1.66 -1.00
CA ASN A 133 -30.08 -1.53 -2.26
C ASN A 133 -29.31 -2.19 -3.42
N SER A 134 -29.78 -3.32 -3.91
CA SER A 134 -29.11 -4.04 -5.00
C SER A 134 -29.12 -3.33 -6.36
N LYS A 135 -29.85 -2.22 -6.51
CA LYS A 135 -29.82 -1.37 -7.71
C LYS A 135 -28.64 -0.40 -7.69
N PHE A 136 -27.97 -0.26 -6.54
CA PHE A 136 -26.71 0.46 -6.44
C PHE A 136 -25.59 -0.36 -7.07
N SER A 137 -24.82 0.26 -7.97
CA SER A 137 -23.65 -0.38 -8.54
C SER A 137 -22.41 0.06 -7.77
N MET A 138 -21.83 -0.83 -6.95
CA MET A 138 -20.52 -0.56 -6.35
C MET A 138 -19.41 -0.48 -7.42
N ARG A 139 -19.57 -1.18 -8.53
CA ARG A 139 -18.58 -1.25 -9.60
C ARG A 139 -18.35 0.09 -10.30
N SER A 140 -19.38 0.93 -10.43
CA SER A 140 -19.20 2.29 -10.98
C SER A 140 -18.42 3.23 -10.06
N LEU A 141 -18.31 2.88 -8.77
CA LEU A 141 -17.57 3.66 -7.78
C LEU A 141 -16.10 3.20 -7.68
N THR A 142 -15.84 1.90 -7.83
CA THR A 142 -14.51 1.30 -7.68
C THR A 142 -13.75 1.14 -9.00
N ASN A 143 -14.46 0.95 -10.12
CA ASN A 143 -13.89 0.80 -11.45
C ASN A 143 -14.40 1.92 -12.36
N GLN A 144 -13.49 2.69 -12.95
CA GLN A 144 -13.82 3.73 -13.95
C GLN A 144 -14.41 3.17 -15.26
N THR A 145 -14.62 1.85 -15.37
CA THR A 145 -15.11 1.16 -16.56
C THR A 145 -16.63 0.98 -16.63
N GLU A 146 -17.39 1.26 -15.55
CA GLU A 146 -18.85 1.17 -15.57
C GLU A 146 -19.51 2.52 -15.25
N ARG A 147 -20.15 3.15 -16.25
CA ARG A 147 -20.94 4.37 -16.05
C ARG A 147 -22.30 4.00 -15.45
N GLN A 148 -22.61 4.49 -14.25
CA GLN A 148 -23.94 4.36 -13.66
C GLN A 148 -24.95 5.22 -14.43
N LEU A 149 -25.88 4.59 -15.15
CA LEU A 149 -26.87 5.30 -16.00
C LEU A 149 -28.07 5.88 -15.20
N LYS A 150 -28.30 5.41 -13.96
CA LYS A 150 -29.33 5.92 -13.04
C LYS A 150 -28.82 5.90 -11.60
N SER A 151 -28.87 7.05 -10.91
CA SER A 151 -28.49 7.14 -9.50
C SER A 151 -29.47 6.34 -8.64
N ALA A 152 -28.93 5.47 -7.78
CA ALA A 152 -29.68 4.75 -6.77
C ALA A 152 -28.95 4.92 -5.44
N GLY A 153 -29.58 5.57 -4.46
CA GLY A 153 -29.00 5.65 -3.11
C GLY A 153 -28.99 4.27 -2.43
N THR A 154 -28.04 4.06 -1.51
CA THR A 154 -28.02 2.88 -0.64
C THR A 154 -27.47 3.26 0.73
N PHE A 155 -27.93 2.56 1.76
CA PHE A 155 -27.16 2.44 3.00
C PHE A 155 -26.06 1.39 2.80
N LEU A 156 -24.85 1.68 3.26
CA LEU A 156 -23.65 0.88 3.01
C LEU A 156 -22.76 0.84 4.26
N PRO A 157 -23.02 -0.05 5.23
CA PRO A 157 -22.10 -0.25 6.34
C PRO A 157 -20.83 -0.96 5.84
N VAL A 158 -19.67 -0.50 6.32
CA VAL A 158 -18.35 -1.04 5.97
C VAL A 158 -17.55 -1.29 7.24
N PHE A 159 -16.92 -2.46 7.29
CA PHE A 159 -15.96 -2.85 8.30
C PHE A 159 -14.57 -2.90 7.67
N ASN A 160 -13.60 -2.27 8.32
CA ASN A 160 -12.21 -2.25 7.90
C ASN A 160 -11.36 -2.82 9.03
N ILE A 161 -10.51 -3.78 8.70
CA ILE A 161 -9.55 -4.40 9.61
C ILE A 161 -8.18 -4.26 8.98
N ASP A 162 -7.26 -3.64 9.72
CA ASP A 162 -5.89 -3.41 9.31
C ASP A 162 -4.96 -3.97 10.37
N TYR A 163 -4.01 -4.80 9.95
CA TYR A 163 -3.01 -5.41 10.82
C TYR A 163 -1.62 -5.22 10.23
N TYR A 164 -0.68 -4.72 11.03
CA TYR A 164 0.70 -4.49 10.62
C TYR A 164 1.66 -5.05 11.65
N VAL A 165 2.71 -5.68 11.17
CA VAL A 165 3.86 -6.09 11.97
C VAL A 165 5.09 -5.40 11.40
N LEU A 166 5.82 -4.69 12.26
CA LEU A 166 7.06 -4.02 11.92
C LEU A 166 8.22 -4.75 12.60
N ASN A 167 9.13 -5.34 11.81
CA ASN A 167 10.25 -6.15 12.29
C ASN A 167 11.54 -5.78 11.56
N ASP A 168 12.67 -5.88 12.25
CA ASP A 168 14.00 -5.81 11.62
C ASP A 168 14.51 -7.22 11.32
N ILE A 169 14.79 -7.51 10.04
CA ILE A 169 15.20 -8.85 9.58
C ILE A 169 16.72 -9.02 9.42
N SER A 170 17.53 -8.06 9.87
CA SER A 170 19.00 -8.12 9.81
C SER A 170 19.59 -9.38 10.45
N TYR A 171 19.00 -9.88 11.53
CA TYR A 171 19.42 -11.09 12.24
C TYR A 171 19.18 -12.39 11.45
N THR A 172 18.24 -12.40 10.49
CA THR A 172 17.95 -13.58 9.67
C THR A 172 18.94 -13.75 8.53
N THR A 173 19.64 -12.68 8.12
CA THR A 173 20.64 -12.69 7.05
C THR A 173 22.07 -12.99 7.53
N GLY A 174 22.32 -13.04 8.84
CA GLY A 174 23.64 -13.28 9.43
C GLY A 174 23.90 -14.74 9.88
N SER A 175 23.03 -15.69 9.52
CA SER A 175 23.13 -17.10 9.92
C SER A 175 23.07 -18.04 8.71
N SER A 176 23.94 -17.79 7.73
CA SER A 176 24.15 -18.68 6.57
C SER A 176 25.64 -18.78 6.26
#